data_AF-A0A292YKR7-F1
#
_entry.id   AF-A0A292YKR7-F1
#
_cell.length_a   1.000
_cell.length_b   1.000
_cell.length_c   1.000
_cell.angle_alpha   90.00
_cell.angle_beta   90.00
_cell.angle_gamma   90.00
#
_symmetry.space_group_name_H-M   'P 1'
#
loop_
_entity.id
_entity.type
_entity.pdbx_description
1 polymer ?
#
loop_
_entity_poly.entity_id
_entity_poly.type
_entity_poly.pdbx_seq_one_letter_code
_entity_poly.pdbx_strand_id
1 'polypeptide(L)' 'MAEKVLVTNGHYEVDPERMQDYVKQQEMNEAERERIIKCRLMYLDWMHDHFTHKIMPPPSEE' A
#
# COMPACT_ATOMS: atom_id res chain seq x y z
N MET A 1 -9.14 14.72 -13.91
CA MET A 1 -8.80 15.63 -12.79
C MET A 1 -7.64 15.00 -12.05
N ALA A 2 -6.48 15.66 -11.99
CA ALA A 2 -5.36 15.13 -11.22
C ALA A 2 -5.67 15.31 -9.72
N GLU A 3 -5.56 14.25 -8.94
CA GLU A 3 -5.80 14.31 -7.49
C GLU A 3 -4.73 15.17 -6.81
N LYS A 4 -5.12 15.95 -5.81
CA LYS A 4 -4.19 16.69 -4.97
C LYS A 4 -3.58 15.71 -3.99
N VAL A 5 -2.32 15.37 -4.21
CA VAL A 5 -1.56 14.42 -3.41
C VAL A 5 -0.57 15.19 -2.54
N LEU A 6 -0.64 14.96 -1.23
CA LEU A 6 0.31 15.43 -0.24
C LEU A 6 1.41 14.37 -0.09
N VAL A 7 2.67 14.80 -0.07
CA VAL A 7 3.82 13.92 0.15
C VAL A 7 4.41 14.22 1.51
N THR A 8 4.30 13.27 2.44
CA THR A 8 4.78 13.41 3.82
C THR A 8 5.61 12.19 4.17
N ASN A 9 6.86 12.37 4.62
CA ASN A 9 7.79 11.28 4.99
C ASN A 9 7.96 10.18 3.91
N GLY A 10 7.85 10.55 2.62
CA GLY A 10 7.92 9.58 1.50
C GLY A 10 6.63 8.79 1.26
N HIS A 11 5.56 9.11 1.98
CA HIS A 11 4.22 8.57 1.76
C HIS A 11 3.38 9.55 0.94
N TYR A 12 2.57 8.98 0.04
CA TYR A 12 1.61 9.72 -0.75
C TYR A 12 0.24 9.62 -0.07
N GLU A 13 -0.33 10.76 0.30
CA GLU A 13 -1.67 10.86 0.90
C GLU A 13 -2.55 11.72 -0.01
N VAL A 14 -3.72 11.23 -0.37
CA VAL A 14 -4.72 12.03 -1.09
C VAL A 14 -5.28 13.07 -0.12
N ASP A 15 -5.49 14.29 -0.59
CA ASP A 15 -6.05 15.40 0.21
C ASP A 15 -7.22 14.91 1.09
N PRO A 16 -7.01 14.81 2.42
CA PRO A 16 -7.98 14.19 3.31
C PRO A 16 -9.31 14.94 3.37
N GLU A 17 -9.29 16.26 3.13
CA GLU A 17 -10.49 17.11 3.22
C GLU A 17 -11.58 16.65 2.26
N ARG A 18 -11.24 16.20 1.04
CA ARG A 18 -12.25 15.71 0.08
C ARG A 18 -12.89 14.40 0.50
N MET A 19 -12.20 13.57 1.28
CA MET A 19 -12.77 12.32 1.79
C MET A 19 -13.67 12.57 3.01
N GLN A 20 -13.40 13.62 3.79
CA GLN A 20 -14.19 13.94 4.98
C GLN A 20 -15.63 14.37 4.67
N ASP A 21 -15.87 14.99 3.51
CA ASP A 21 -17.22 15.38 3.06
C ASP A 21 -18.19 14.20 2.93
N TYR A 22 -17.66 13.00 2.66
CA TYR A 22 -18.47 11.81 2.37
C TYR A 22 -18.28 10.69 3.40
N VAL A 23 -17.12 10.63 4.06
CA VAL A 23 -16.78 9.59 5.03
C VAL A 23 -15.98 10.20 6.17
N LYS A 24 -16.48 10.08 7.40
CA LYS A 24 -15.72 10.44 8.60
C LYS A 24 -14.48 9.57 8.68
N GLN A 25 -13.32 10.16 8.43
CA GLN A 25 -12.03 9.49 8.57
C GLN A 25 -11.80 9.17 10.05
N GLN A 26 -11.31 7.96 10.33
CA GLN A 26 -10.87 7.61 11.67
C GLN A 26 -9.57 8.36 11.97
N GLU A 27 -9.46 8.95 13.16
CA GLU A 27 -8.18 9.47 13.64
C GLU A 27 -7.26 8.29 13.94
N MET A 28 -6.13 8.25 13.23
CA MET A 28 -5.12 7.21 13.38
C MET A 28 -3.77 7.89 13.57
N ASN A 29 -3.07 7.49 14.62
CA ASN A 29 -1.76 8.04 14.91
C ASN A 29 -0.70 7.50 13.94
N GLU A 30 0.46 8.16 13.90
CA GLU A 30 1.54 7.81 12.97
C GLU A 30 2.06 6.37 13.19
N ALA A 31 2.17 5.93 14.44
CA ALA A 31 2.65 4.58 14.75
C ALA A 31 1.71 3.48 14.22
N GLU A 32 0.39 3.72 14.24
CA GLU A 32 -0.59 2.83 13.64
C GLU A 32 -0.52 2.85 12.11
N ARG A 33 -0.31 4.02 11.48
CA ARG A 33 -0.08 4.14 10.04
C ARG A 33 1.14 3.31 9.61
N GLU A 34 2.27 3.51 10.29
CA GLU A 34 3.50 2.75 10.03
C GLU A 34 3.29 1.24 10.21
N ARG A 35 2.57 0.84 11.28
CA ARG A 35 2.25 -0.57 11.53
C ARG A 35 1.46 -1.17 10.37
N ILE A 36 0.42 -0.48 9.87
CA ILE A 36 -0.39 -0.96 8.74
C ILE A 36 0.45 -1.07 7.47
N ILE A 37 1.27 -0.05 7.17
CA ILE A 37 2.15 -0.06 6.00
C ILE A 37 3.12 -1.24 6.08
N LYS A 38 3.75 -1.46 7.24
CA LYS A 38 4.66 -2.58 7.47
C LYS A 38 3.97 -3.94 7.28
N CYS A 39 2.79 -4.13 7.87
CA CYS A 39 2.00 -5.36 7.68
C CYS A 39 1.66 -5.60 6.21
N ARG A 40 1.31 -4.54 5.47
CA ARG A 40 1.01 -4.63 4.03
C ARG A 40 2.24 -5.05 3.23
N LEU A 41 3.41 -4.47 3.50
CA LEU A 41 4.66 -4.84 2.83
C LEU A 41 5.00 -6.31 3.10
N MET A 42 4.91 -6.76 4.35
CA MET A 42 5.14 -8.17 4.71
C MET A 42 4.20 -9.13 3.97
N TYR A 43 2.93 -8.75 3.79
CA TYR A 43 1.98 -9.56 3.03
C TYR A 43 2.34 -9.62 1.55
N LEU A 44 2.75 -8.49 0.95
CA LEU A 44 3.18 -8.45 -0.45
C LEU A 44 4.45 -9.26 -0.68
N ASP A 45 5.41 -9.20 0.24
CA ASP A 45 6.63 -10.02 0.20
C ASP A 45 6.27 -11.50 0.28
N TRP A 46 5.40 -11.89 1.22
CA TRP A 46 4.92 -13.28 1.30
C TRP A 46 4.21 -13.72 0.03
N MET A 47 3.37 -12.87 -0.57
CA MET A 47 2.71 -13.15 -1.84
C MET A 47 3.73 -13.38 -2.95
N HIS A 48 4.75 -12.52 -3.05
CA HIS A 48 5.82 -12.70 -4.02
C HIS A 48 6.55 -14.01 -3.78
N ASP A 49 7.02 -14.31 -2.57
CA ASP A 49 7.74 -15.55 -2.28
C ASP A 49 6.89 -16.79 -2.57
N HIS A 50 5.62 -16.77 -2.18
CA HIS A 50 4.72 -17.92 -2.30
C HIS A 50 4.31 -18.22 -3.74
N PHE A 51 4.16 -17.17 -4.56
CA PHE A 51 3.60 -17.30 -5.90
C PHE A 51 4.63 -17.15 -7.03
N THR A 52 5.79 -16.55 -6.80
CA THR A 52 6.83 -16.38 -7.84
C THR A 52 7.22 -17.73 -8.47
N HIS A 53 7.31 -18.79 -7.67
CA HIS A 53 7.61 -20.14 -8.15
C HIS A 53 6.40 -20.91 -8.70
N LYS A 54 5.17 -20.42 -8.47
CA LYS A 54 3.93 -21.10 -8.89
C LYS A 54 3.38 -20.58 -10.21
N ILE A 55 3.67 -19.33 -10.56
CA ILE A 55 3.09 -18.64 -11.71
C ILE A 55 4.07 -18.60 -12.89
N MET A 56 5.37 -18.62 -12.63
CA MET A 56 6.38 -18.69 -13.68
C MET A 56 6.49 -20.14 -14.18
N PRO A 57 6.16 -20.45 -15.45
CA PRO A 57 6.52 -21.74 -16.02
C PRO A 57 8.05 -21.91 -15.90
N PRO A 58 8.54 -23.15 -15.68
CA PRO A 58 9.98 -23.39 -15.68
C PRO A 58 10.58 -22.84 -16.98
N PRO A 59 11.79 -22.26 -16.94
CA PRO A 59 12.45 -21.81 -18.16
C PRO A 59 12.50 -22.97 -19.15
N SER A 60 12.12 -22.72 -20.40
CA SER A 60 12.25 -23.72 -21.46
C SER A 60 13.72 -24.12 -21.59
N GLU A 61 14.01 -25.41 -21.56
CA GLU A 61 15.34 -25.91 -21.88
C GLU A 61 15.70 -25.46 -23.31
N GLU A 62 16.65 -24.52 -23.42
CA GLU A 62 17.34 -24.20 -24.68
C GLU A 62 18.44 -25.22 -24.95
#